data_AF-A0A842XGF7-F1
#
_entry.id   AF-A0A842XGF7-F1
#
_cell.length_a   1.000
_cell.length_b   1.000
_cell.length_c   1.000
_cell.angle_alpha   90.00
_cell.angle_beta   90.00
_cell.angle_gamma   90.00
#
_symmetry.space_group_name_H-M   'P 1'
#
loop_
_entity.id
_entity.type
_entity.pdbx_description
1 polymer ?
#
loop_
_entity_poly.entity_id
_entity_poly.type
_entity_poly.pdbx_seq_one_letter_code
_entity_poly.pdbx_strand_id
1 'polypeptide(L)'
;MEEEEEEEKKAELKQLFVYEHDARRLELFVRIVYAWIAISIILVVYGIIAEICMLIQWFVILILGRRSEGLNNFIKGYLEYYVHVIGYYFFMTDRRPGIMPKPVELYEKERG
;
A
#
# COMPACT_ATOMS: atom_id res chain seq x y z
N MET A 1 -11.38 -18.39 20.49
CA MET A 1 -11.65 -16.96 20.75
C MET A 1 -10.71 -16.05 19.95
N GLU A 2 -9.38 -15.99 20.20
CA GLU A 2 -8.47 -15.22 19.32
C GLU A 2 -8.33 -15.84 17.90
N GLU A 3 -8.25 -17.17 17.80
CA GLU A 3 -8.20 -17.87 16.50
C GLU A 3 -9.50 -17.76 15.69
N GLU A 4 -10.67 -17.71 16.37
CA GLU A 4 -11.98 -17.55 15.71
C GLU A 4 -12.17 -16.11 15.18
N GLU A 5 -11.66 -15.11 15.89
CA GLU A 5 -11.70 -13.69 15.48
C GLU A 5 -10.72 -13.40 14.33
N GLU A 6 -9.59 -14.12 14.28
CA GLU A 6 -8.63 -14.05 13.17
C GLU A 6 -9.17 -14.76 11.90
N GLU A 7 -9.89 -15.87 12.05
CA GLU A 7 -10.58 -16.54 10.94
C GLU A 7 -11.76 -15.72 10.40
N GLU A 8 -12.56 -15.05 11.26
CA GLU A 8 -13.60 -14.11 10.82
C GLU A 8 -13.01 -12.90 10.07
N LYS A 9 -11.91 -12.31 10.57
CA LYS A 9 -11.21 -11.23 9.85
C LYS A 9 -10.68 -11.70 8.50
N LYS A 10 -10.16 -12.94 8.41
CA LYS A 10 -9.74 -13.56 7.14
C LYS A 10 -10.90 -13.75 6.17
N ALA A 11 -12.11 -14.00 6.65
CA ALA A 11 -13.30 -14.14 5.82
C ALA A 11 -13.71 -12.81 5.12
N GLU A 12 -13.29 -11.65 5.63
CA GLU A 12 -13.50 -10.33 5.00
C GLU A 12 -12.31 -9.83 4.15
N LEU A 13 -11.19 -10.57 4.09
CA LEU A 13 -10.00 -10.11 3.37
C LEU A 13 -10.22 -10.14 1.85
N LYS A 14 -10.21 -8.97 1.22
CA LYS A 14 -10.24 -8.84 -0.24
C LYS A 14 -8.84 -8.92 -0.81
N GLN A 15 -8.59 -9.91 -1.67
CA GLN A 15 -7.37 -9.97 -2.47
C GLN A 15 -7.29 -8.76 -3.42
N LEU A 16 -6.17 -8.03 -3.40
CA LEU A 16 -6.01 -6.76 -4.12
C LEU A 16 -5.68 -6.91 -5.62
N PHE A 17 -5.03 -8.01 -6.01
CA PHE A 17 -4.57 -8.25 -7.38
C PHE A 17 -5.29 -9.45 -7.99
N VAL A 18 -6.61 -9.31 -8.16
CA VAL A 18 -7.47 -10.31 -8.81
C VAL A 18 -7.82 -9.81 -10.20
N TYR A 19 -7.88 -10.71 -11.18
CA TYR A 19 -8.37 -10.36 -12.51
C TYR A 19 -9.86 -10.01 -12.44
N GLU A 20 -10.18 -8.75 -12.69
CA GLU A 20 -11.54 -8.23 -12.83
C GLU A 20 -11.85 -8.13 -14.33
N HIS A 21 -12.87 -8.85 -14.80
CA HIS A 21 -13.21 -8.88 -16.24
C HIS A 21 -13.84 -7.56 -16.71
N ASP A 22 -14.64 -6.94 -15.85
CA ASP A 22 -15.34 -5.69 -16.15
C ASP A 22 -14.41 -4.48 -15.99
N ALA A 23 -14.35 -3.65 -17.04
CA ALA A 23 -13.59 -2.41 -17.03
C ALA A 23 -14.42 -1.24 -17.59
N ARG A 24 -14.50 -0.15 -16.84
CA ARG A 24 -15.24 1.06 -17.20
C ARG A 24 -14.35 1.99 -18.01
N ARG A 25 -14.67 2.15 -19.30
CA ARG A 25 -13.97 3.07 -20.22
C ARG A 25 -13.85 4.49 -19.69
N LEU A 26 -14.89 4.98 -19.01
CA LEU A 26 -14.88 6.32 -18.38
C LEU A 26 -13.79 6.43 -17.31
N GLU A 27 -13.57 5.38 -16.54
CA GLU A 27 -12.59 5.37 -15.46
C GLU A 27 -11.17 5.52 -16.01
N LEU A 28 -10.89 4.99 -17.20
CA LEU A 28 -9.60 5.15 -17.87
C LEU A 28 -9.27 6.63 -18.15
N PHE A 29 -10.24 7.42 -18.58
CA PHE A 29 -10.04 8.87 -18.78
C PHE A 29 -9.83 9.59 -17.45
N VAL A 30 -10.63 9.26 -16.43
CA VAL A 30 -10.50 9.93 -15.13
C VAL A 30 -9.17 9.58 -14.47
N ARG A 31 -8.67 8.36 -14.68
CA ARG A 31 -7.38 7.89 -14.18
C ARG A 31 -6.21 8.71 -14.69
N ILE A 32 -6.27 9.21 -15.93
CA ILE A 32 -5.21 10.10 -16.46
C ILE A 32 -5.10 11.36 -15.60
N VAL A 33 -6.21 11.99 -15.22
CA VAL A 33 -6.14 13.20 -14.39
C VAL A 33 -5.90 12.84 -12.93
N TYR A 34 -6.62 11.86 -12.40
CA TYR A 34 -6.61 11.53 -10.97
C TYR A 34 -5.35 10.77 -10.55
N ALA A 35 -5.01 9.66 -11.22
CA ALA A 35 -3.83 8.89 -10.87
C ALA A 35 -2.55 9.65 -11.25
N TRP A 36 -2.44 10.10 -12.49
CA TRP A 36 -1.15 10.59 -12.99
C TRP A 36 -0.76 11.95 -12.43
N ILE A 37 -1.75 12.82 -12.14
CA ILE A 37 -1.47 14.16 -11.62
C ILE A 37 -1.63 14.15 -10.09
N ALA A 38 -2.85 13.95 -9.59
CA ALA A 38 -3.12 14.16 -8.17
C ALA A 38 -2.44 13.13 -7.27
N ILE A 39 -2.61 11.84 -7.57
CA ILE A 39 -2.08 10.77 -6.73
C ILE A 39 -0.56 10.63 -6.87
N SER A 40 0.00 10.78 -8.08
CA SER A 40 1.45 10.72 -8.29
C SER A 40 2.21 11.73 -7.44
N ILE A 41 1.72 12.98 -7.33
CA ILE A 41 2.38 14.01 -6.52
C ILE A 41 2.43 13.57 -5.05
N ILE A 42 1.32 13.04 -4.53
CA ILE A 42 1.25 12.54 -3.15
C ILE A 42 2.22 11.37 -2.98
N LEU A 43 2.20 10.39 -3.89
CA LEU A 43 3.10 9.25 -3.84
C LEU A 43 4.58 9.64 -3.86
N VAL A 44 4.95 10.63 -4.68
CA VAL A 44 6.33 11.10 -4.75
C VAL A 44 6.74 11.77 -3.44
N VAL A 45 5.89 12.64 -2.88
CA VAL A 45 6.20 13.33 -1.61
C VAL A 45 6.35 12.32 -0.46
N TYR A 46 5.39 11.41 -0.30
CA TYR A 46 5.48 10.37 0.74
C TYR A 46 6.64 9.39 0.48
N GLY A 47 6.92 9.08 -0.78
CA GLY A 47 8.02 8.22 -1.20
C GLY A 47 9.38 8.79 -0.83
N ILE A 48 9.61 10.10 -1.07
CA ILE A 48 10.85 10.77 -0.67
C ILE A 48 11.03 10.69 0.85
N ILE A 49 9.98 10.91 1.63
CA ILE A 49 10.06 10.79 3.09
C ILE A 49 10.37 9.34 3.49
N ALA A 50 9.74 8.36 2.84
CA ALA A 50 9.97 6.94 3.11
C ALA A 50 11.40 6.53 2.76
N GLU A 51 11.97 7.04 1.67
CA GLU A 51 13.36 6.85 1.29
C GLU A 51 14.33 7.43 2.32
N ILE A 52 14.05 8.63 2.82
CA ILE A 52 14.83 9.23 3.92
C ILE A 52 14.72 8.35 5.17
N CYS A 53 13.52 7.89 5.53
CA CYS A 53 13.33 6.98 6.66
C CYS A 53 14.08 5.66 6.48
N MET A 54 14.09 5.09 5.27
CA MET A 54 14.85 3.89 4.94
C MET A 54 16.35 4.12 5.08
N LEU A 55 16.85 5.25 4.58
CA LEU A 55 18.27 5.60 4.68
C LEU A 55 18.70 5.77 6.14
N ILE A 56 17.90 6.45 6.97
CA ILE A 56 18.16 6.57 8.41
C ILE A 56 18.08 5.20 9.08
N GLN A 57 17.06 4.39 8.75
CA GLN A 57 16.88 3.05 9.30
C GLN A 57 18.08 2.14 9.00
N TRP A 58 18.67 2.28 7.82
CA TRP A 58 19.88 1.56 7.44
C TRP A 58 21.05 1.88 8.39
N PHE A 59 21.30 3.17 8.68
CA PHE A 59 22.30 3.55 9.68
C PHE A 59 21.96 3.03 11.08
N VAL A 60 20.69 3.10 11.48
CA VAL A 60 20.21 2.58 12.78
C VAL A 60 20.51 1.09 12.91
N ILE A 61 20.23 0.29 11.87
CA ILE A 61 20.51 -1.14 11.87
C ILE A 61 22.01 -1.41 11.92
N LEU A 62 22.82 -0.68 11.13
CA LEU A 62 24.27 -0.88 11.11
C LEU A 62 24.95 -0.57 12.45
N ILE A 63 24.50 0.48 13.15
CA ILE A 63 25.13 0.94 14.39
C ILE A 63 24.56 0.20 15.61
N LEU A 64 23.24 0.00 15.67
CA LEU A 64 22.55 -0.51 16.87
C LEU A 64 22.16 -1.99 16.75
N GLY A 65 22.23 -2.59 15.56
CA GLY A 65 21.83 -3.98 15.33
C GLY A 65 20.32 -4.23 15.46
N ARG A 66 19.49 -3.18 15.47
CA ARG A 66 18.03 -3.28 15.61
C ARG A 66 17.31 -2.26 14.73
N ARG A 67 16.02 -2.49 14.49
CA ARG A 67 15.15 -1.59 13.72
C ARG A 67 14.51 -0.54 14.64
N SER A 68 14.41 0.71 14.18
CA SER A 68 13.56 1.73 14.83
C SER A 68 12.11 1.51 14.46
N GLU A 69 11.23 1.48 15.47
CA GLU A 69 9.79 1.29 15.29
C GLU A 69 9.15 2.47 14.53
N GLY A 70 9.49 3.71 14.88
CA GLY A 70 8.93 4.89 14.23
C GLY A 70 9.26 4.97 12.74
N LEU A 71 10.51 4.69 12.36
CA LEU A 71 10.92 4.66 10.94
C LEU A 71 10.23 3.51 10.21
N ASN A 72 10.16 2.35 10.84
CA ASN A 72 9.48 1.19 10.29
C ASN A 72 7.99 1.45 10.05
N ASN A 73 7.30 2.10 10.99
CA ASN A 73 5.87 2.40 10.89
C ASN A 73 5.59 3.38 9.75
N PHE A 74 6.46 4.37 9.53
CA PHE A 74 6.31 5.29 8.39
C PHE A 74 6.50 4.56 7.06
N ILE A 75 7.58 3.78 6.93
CA ILE A 75 7.87 3.00 5.72
C ILE A 75 6.73 2.02 5.43
N LYS A 76 6.24 1.32 6.47
CA LYS A 76 5.07 0.43 6.38
C LYS A 76 3.87 1.19 5.84
N GLY A 77 3.47 2.30 6.46
CA GLY A 77 2.31 3.08 6.02
C GLY A 77 2.43 3.58 4.58
N TYR A 78 3.63 3.96 4.14
CA TYR A 78 3.87 4.29 2.73
C TYR A 78 3.65 3.09 1.80
N LEU A 79 4.20 1.92 2.12
CA LEU A 79 4.05 0.71 1.31
C LEU A 79 2.60 0.23 1.22
N GLU A 80 1.86 0.27 2.33
CA GLU A 80 0.43 -0.09 2.35
C GLU A 80 -0.39 0.82 1.43
N TYR A 81 -0.13 2.14 1.50
CA TYR A 81 -0.76 3.09 0.59
C TYR A 81 -0.33 2.90 -0.86
N TYR A 82 0.96 2.64 -1.10
CA TYR A 82 1.49 2.40 -2.43
C TYR A 82 0.83 1.19 -3.10
N VAL A 83 0.63 0.09 -2.37
CA VAL A 83 -0.06 -1.10 -2.88
C VAL A 83 -1.53 -0.81 -3.22
N HIS A 84 -2.19 0.04 -2.45
CA HIS A 84 -3.56 0.46 -2.76
C HIS A 84 -3.63 1.29 -4.04
N VAL A 85 -2.64 2.17 -4.25
CA VAL A 85 -2.57 3.03 -5.45
C VAL A 85 -2.12 2.25 -6.68
N ILE A 86 -1.15 1.34 -6.56
CA ILE A 86 -0.51 0.69 -7.72
C ILE A 86 -1.51 -0.18 -8.50
N GLY A 87 -2.45 -0.85 -7.82
CA GLY A 87 -3.52 -1.60 -8.48
C GLY A 87 -4.40 -0.69 -9.34
N TYR A 88 -4.67 0.53 -8.87
CA TYR A 88 -5.31 1.55 -9.70
C TYR A 88 -4.33 2.03 -10.79
N TYR A 89 -3.10 2.42 -10.48
CA TYR A 89 -2.19 2.92 -11.50
C TYR A 89 -1.98 1.96 -12.70
N PHE A 90 -1.92 0.65 -12.46
CA PHE A 90 -1.69 -0.39 -13.46
C PHE A 90 -2.95 -1.10 -13.98
N PHE A 91 -4.14 -0.47 -13.87
CA PHE A 91 -5.39 -0.98 -14.45
C PHE A 91 -5.86 -2.34 -13.91
N MET A 92 -5.48 -2.70 -12.68
CA MET A 92 -5.93 -3.94 -12.00
C MET A 92 -7.29 -3.78 -11.32
N THR A 93 -7.73 -2.55 -11.05
CA THR A 93 -9.05 -2.27 -10.49
C THR A 93 -9.57 -0.91 -10.94
N ASP A 94 -10.90 -0.77 -11.04
CA ASP A 94 -11.59 0.50 -11.23
C ASP A 94 -11.91 1.24 -9.94
N ARG A 95 -11.61 0.63 -8.79
CA ARG A 95 -11.80 1.28 -7.49
C ARG A 95 -10.72 2.34 -7.27
N ARG A 96 -11.16 3.59 -7.13
CA ARG A 96 -10.27 4.72 -6.86
C ARG A 96 -9.67 4.62 -5.45
N PRO A 97 -8.35 4.82 -5.31
CA PRO A 97 -7.74 4.94 -4.00
C PRO A 97 -8.21 6.22 -3.31
N GLY A 98 -8.25 6.20 -1.97
CA GLY A 98 -8.40 7.42 -1.21
C GLY A 98 -7.18 8.34 -1.36
N ILE A 99 -7.37 9.65 -1.21
CA ILE A 99 -6.26 10.63 -1.25
C ILE A 99 -5.32 10.46 -0.05
N MET A 100 -5.89 10.06 1.10
CA MET A 100 -5.13 9.83 2.32
C MET A 100 -4.71 8.36 2.42
N PRO A 101 -3.49 8.08 2.93
CA PRO A 101 -3.06 6.74 3.28
C PRO A 101 -4.09 6.07 4.17
N LYS A 102 -4.63 4.94 3.70
CA LYS A 102 -5.38 4.02 4.54
C LYS A 102 -4.43 2.87 4.88
N PRO A 103 -4.28 2.51 6.16
CA PRO A 103 -3.53 1.33 6.51
C PRO A 103 -4.21 0.12 5.88
N VAL A 104 -3.43 -0.68 5.16
CA VAL A 104 -3.88 -1.94 4.55
C VAL A 104 -2.91 -3.00 5.00
N GLU A 105 -3.39 -3.91 5.84
CA GLU A 105 -2.56 -5.01 6.30
C GLU A 105 -2.31 -5.98 5.15
N LEU A 106 -1.04 -6.15 4.77
CA LEU A 106 -0.61 -7.07 3.74
C LEU A 106 -0.20 -8.39 4.38
N TYR A 107 -0.93 -9.44 4.02
CA TYR A 107 -0.68 -10.79 4.49
C TYR A 107 -0.03 -11.60 3.37
N GLU A 108 1.08 -12.25 3.69
CA GLU A 108 1.67 -13.28 2.83
C GLU A 108 1.23 -14.66 3.36
N LYS A 109 0.78 -15.52 2.46
CA LYS A 109 0.41 -16.90 2.83
C LYS A 109 1.70 -17.71 2.97
N GLU A 110 2.00 -18.17 4.17
CA GLU A 110 3.08 -19.14 4.37
C GLU A 110 2.76 -20.43 3.60
N ARG A 111 3.70 -20.93 2.80
CA ARG A 111 3.57 -22.21 2.11
C ARG A 111 3.49 -23.32 3.17
N GLY A 112 2.34 -23.96 3.27
CA GLY A 112 2.20 -25.25 3.95
C GLY A 112 2.90 -26.38 3.22
#